data_AF-G9KPR3-F1
#
_entry.id   AF-G9KPR3-F1
#
_cell.length_a   1.000
_cell.length_b   1.000
_cell.length_c   1.000
_cell.angle_alpha   90.00
_cell.angle_beta   90.00
_cell.angle_gamma   90.00
#
_symmetry.space_group_name_H-M   'P 1'
#
loop_
_entity.id
_entity.type
_entity.pdbx_description
1 polymer ?
#
loop_
_entity_poly.entity_id
_entity_poly.type
_entity_poly.pdbx_seq_one_letter_code
_entity_poly.pdbx_strand_id
1 'polypeptide(L)'
;LQYMWWFHAVGLIWISEFILACQQMTVAGGVGTYYFTRDKRNLPFTPILASVNRLIRYHLGTVAKGSFIITLVKIPRMILMYMHSQLKGKENACARCVLKSCICCLWCLEKCLNYLNQNAYTATAINSTNFCTSAKDAFVILVENALRVAAINTVGDFMLFLGKVLIVCSTGLAGIMLLNYQQDYTVWVLPLIIVCLFAFLVAHCFLSIYEMVVDVLFLCFAIDTKYNDGSPGREFYMDKVLMEFVENSRKAMKEAGKGGVADARELKPMLKR
;
A
#
# COMPACT_ATOMS: atom_id res chain seq x y z
N LEU A 1 -28.26 10.16 -24.78
CA LEU A 1 -27.14 9.19 -24.93
C LEU A 1 -25.76 9.77 -24.59
N GLN A 2 -25.35 10.97 -25.02
CA GLN A 2 -23.98 11.50 -24.80
C GLN A 2 -23.54 11.63 -23.33
N TYR A 3 -24.43 11.97 -22.39
CA TYR A 3 -24.09 12.06 -20.96
C TYR A 3 -23.94 10.69 -20.26
N MET A 4 -24.43 9.61 -20.86
CA MET A 4 -24.33 8.27 -20.28
C MET A 4 -22.88 7.77 -20.24
N TRP A 5 -22.05 8.18 -21.21
CA TRP A 5 -20.65 7.75 -21.26
C TRP A 5 -19.83 8.27 -20.07
N TRP A 6 -20.01 9.54 -19.70
CA TRP A 6 -19.34 10.12 -18.52
C TRP A 6 -19.81 9.47 -17.22
N PHE A 7 -21.12 9.18 -17.11
CA PHE A 7 -21.65 8.44 -15.96
C PHE A 7 -21.02 7.04 -15.84
N HIS A 8 -20.91 6.30 -16.95
CA HIS A 8 -20.26 4.99 -16.96
C HIS A 8 -18.75 5.07 -16.67
N ALA A 9 -18.05 6.08 -17.17
CA ALA A 9 -16.61 6.26 -16.91
C ALA A 9 -16.33 6.57 -15.42
N VAL A 10 -17.06 7.52 -14.85
CA VAL A 10 -16.98 7.86 -13.42
C VAL A 10 -17.39 6.66 -12.55
N GLY A 11 -18.47 5.97 -12.94
CA GLY A 11 -18.92 4.74 -12.29
C GLY A 11 -17.86 3.64 -12.30
N LEU A 12 -17.18 3.43 -13.43
CA LEU A 12 -16.11 2.42 -13.56
C LEU A 12 -14.94 2.70 -12.62
N ILE A 13 -14.52 3.97 -12.53
CA ILE A 13 -13.45 4.39 -11.63
C ILE A 13 -13.87 4.13 -10.19
N TRP A 14 -15.07 4.56 -9.81
CA TRP A 14 -15.56 4.37 -8.44
C TRP A 14 -15.72 2.89 -8.08
N ILE A 15 -16.30 2.08 -8.97
CA ILE A 15 -16.45 0.63 -8.76
C ILE A 15 -15.07 -0.03 -8.60
N SER A 16 -14.08 0.40 -9.38
CA SER A 16 -12.71 -0.12 -9.25
C SER A 16 -12.11 0.22 -7.88
N GLU A 17 -12.24 1.48 -7.43
CA GLU A 17 -11.82 1.88 -6.08
C GLU A 17 -12.60 1.14 -4.98
N PHE A 18 -13.89 0.89 -5.20
CA PHE A 18 -14.72 0.13 -4.27
C PHE A 18 -14.28 -1.32 -4.14
N ILE A 19 -13.96 -1.99 -5.25
CA ILE A 19 -13.43 -3.36 -5.24
C ILE A 19 -12.08 -3.41 -4.50
N LEU A 20 -11.17 -2.47 -4.77
CA LEU A 20 -9.90 -2.38 -4.06
C LEU A 20 -10.09 -2.13 -2.56
N ALA A 21 -11.02 -1.27 -2.19
CA ALA A 21 -11.33 -1.00 -0.79
C ALA A 21 -12.01 -2.20 -0.08
N CYS A 22 -12.80 -3.00 -0.79
CA CYS A 22 -13.32 -4.28 -0.31
C CYS A 22 -12.19 -5.28 -0.02
N GLN A 23 -11.20 -5.37 -0.92
CA GLN A 23 -10.00 -6.18 -0.71
C GLN A 23 -9.24 -5.72 0.54
N GLN A 24 -9.00 -4.41 0.66
CA GLN A 24 -8.34 -3.79 1.82
C GLN A 24 -9.02 -4.13 3.14
N MET A 25 -10.34 -3.92 3.24
CA MET A 25 -11.11 -4.25 4.44
C MET A 25 -11.11 -5.76 4.75
N THR A 26 -11.15 -6.61 3.72
CA THR A 26 -11.10 -8.07 3.90
C THR A 26 -9.76 -8.53 4.46
N VAL A 27 -8.65 -8.05 3.89
CA VAL A 27 -7.30 -8.36 4.38
C VAL A 27 -7.11 -7.81 5.79
N ALA A 28 -7.55 -6.58 6.03
CA ALA A 28 -7.50 -5.95 7.34
C ALA A 28 -8.27 -6.75 8.41
N GLY A 29 -9.48 -7.19 8.10
CA GLY A 29 -10.29 -8.03 8.97
C GLY A 29 -9.65 -9.40 9.23
N GLY A 30 -9.10 -10.03 8.21
CA GLY A 30 -8.50 -11.36 8.33
C GLY A 30 -7.22 -11.34 9.17
N VAL A 31 -6.31 -10.41 8.84
CA VAL A 31 -5.04 -10.22 9.55
C VAL A 31 -5.29 -9.72 10.97
N GLY A 32 -6.21 -8.76 11.18
CA GLY A 32 -6.59 -8.30 12.52
C GLY A 32 -7.14 -9.43 13.38
N THR A 33 -8.04 -10.25 12.85
CA THR A 33 -8.58 -11.43 13.56
C THR A 33 -7.46 -12.41 13.91
N TYR A 34 -6.55 -12.69 12.97
CA TYR A 34 -5.39 -13.54 13.22
C TYR A 34 -4.47 -12.98 14.32
N TYR A 35 -4.16 -11.69 14.25
CA TYR A 35 -3.24 -11.01 15.15
C TYR A 35 -3.77 -10.96 16.59
N PHE A 36 -5.01 -10.48 16.77
CA PHE A 36 -5.62 -10.28 18.08
C PHE A 36 -6.29 -11.53 18.68
N THR A 37 -6.18 -12.69 18.03
CA THR A 37 -6.62 -13.96 18.62
C THR A 37 -5.44 -14.62 19.33
N ARG A 38 -5.51 -14.72 20.68
CA ARG A 38 -4.45 -15.34 21.51
C ARG A 38 -4.30 -16.83 21.24
N ASP A 39 -5.38 -17.60 21.39
CA ASP A 39 -5.38 -19.03 21.09
C ASP A 39 -5.80 -19.27 19.64
N LYS A 40 -4.84 -19.67 18.79
CA LYS A 40 -5.05 -19.89 17.37
C LYS A 40 -6.06 -21.00 17.07
N ARG A 41 -6.42 -21.85 18.04
CA ARG A 41 -7.50 -22.84 17.92
C ARG A 41 -8.90 -22.20 17.88
N ASN A 42 -9.04 -20.98 18.38
CA ASN A 42 -10.29 -20.22 18.34
C ASN A 42 -10.46 -19.44 17.02
N LEU A 43 -9.52 -19.56 16.08
CA LEU A 43 -9.68 -18.94 14.77
C LEU A 43 -10.76 -19.67 13.96
N PRO A 44 -11.61 -18.93 13.22
CA PRO A 44 -12.50 -19.56 12.26
C PRO A 44 -11.67 -20.35 11.22
N PHE A 45 -12.22 -21.45 10.71
CA PHE A 45 -11.55 -22.32 9.74
C PHE A 45 -11.01 -21.56 8.52
N THR A 46 -11.72 -20.49 8.11
CA THR A 46 -11.27 -19.57 7.06
C THR A 46 -11.43 -18.10 7.52
N PRO A 47 -10.41 -17.48 8.12
CA PRO A 47 -10.50 -16.10 8.64
C PRO A 47 -10.76 -15.07 7.53
N ILE A 48 -10.30 -15.33 6.31
CA ILE A 48 -10.59 -14.51 5.14
C ILE A 48 -12.08 -14.55 4.81
N LEU A 49 -12.69 -15.74 4.72
CA LEU A 49 -14.11 -15.87 4.38
C LEU A 49 -15.01 -15.27 5.46
N ALA A 50 -14.64 -15.45 6.73
CA ALA A 50 -15.31 -14.80 7.85
C ALA A 50 -15.23 -13.26 7.74
N SER A 51 -14.09 -12.73 7.30
CA SER A 51 -13.89 -11.29 7.08
C SER A 51 -14.68 -10.77 5.89
N VAL A 52 -14.76 -11.53 4.78
CA VAL A 52 -15.63 -11.21 3.64
C VAL A 52 -17.10 -11.16 4.07
N ASN A 53 -17.55 -12.14 4.86
CA ASN A 53 -18.93 -12.16 5.35
C ASN A 53 -19.23 -10.96 6.26
N ARG A 54 -18.29 -10.57 7.15
CA ARG A 54 -18.40 -9.35 7.95
C ARG A 54 -18.42 -8.08 7.08
N LEU A 55 -17.58 -8.01 6.06
CA LEU A 55 -17.56 -6.91 5.10
C LEU A 55 -18.93 -6.72 4.46
N ILE A 56 -19.48 -7.79 3.88
CA ILE A 56 -20.77 -7.77 3.16
C ILE A 56 -21.91 -7.41 4.12
N ARG A 57 -21.92 -7.93 5.34
CA ARG A 57 -23.01 -7.68 6.30
C ARG A 57 -22.96 -6.33 6.98
N TYR A 58 -21.78 -5.82 7.31
CA TYR A 58 -21.64 -4.70 8.24
C TYR A 58 -20.82 -3.50 7.72
N HIS A 59 -19.91 -3.70 6.77
CA HIS A 59 -18.92 -2.66 6.40
C HIS A 59 -19.01 -2.15 4.96
N LEU A 60 -19.95 -2.62 4.14
CA LEU A 60 -20.13 -2.11 2.76
C LEU A 60 -20.28 -0.59 2.71
N GLY A 61 -21.05 0.02 3.62
CA GLY A 61 -21.23 1.47 3.66
C GLY A 61 -19.94 2.24 4.02
N THR A 62 -19.12 1.66 4.91
CA THR A 62 -17.80 2.22 5.28
C THR A 62 -16.86 2.19 4.08
N VAL A 63 -16.80 1.06 3.38
CA VAL A 63 -15.96 0.87 2.19
C VAL A 63 -16.44 1.73 1.01
N ALA A 64 -17.75 1.87 0.82
CA ALA A 64 -18.34 2.75 -0.19
C ALA A 64 -17.95 4.22 0.06
N LYS A 65 -18.03 4.68 1.32
CA LYS A 65 -17.65 6.05 1.67
C LYS A 65 -16.16 6.32 1.45
N GLY A 66 -15.28 5.42 1.90
CA GLY A 66 -13.84 5.61 1.74
C GLY A 66 -13.40 5.58 0.27
N SER A 67 -13.88 4.61 -0.52
CA SER A 67 -13.60 4.52 -1.96
C SER A 67 -14.12 5.72 -2.76
N PHE A 68 -15.28 6.27 -2.37
CA PHE A 68 -15.82 7.47 -3.00
C PHE A 68 -14.92 8.69 -2.76
N ILE A 69 -14.40 8.88 -1.54
CA ILE A 69 -13.49 10.00 -1.22
C ILE A 69 -12.21 9.94 -2.07
N ILE A 70 -11.62 8.74 -2.25
CA ILE A 70 -10.46 8.58 -3.14
C ILE A 70 -10.83 8.96 -4.58
N THR A 71 -11.99 8.49 -5.04
CA THR A 71 -12.49 8.75 -6.41
C THR A 71 -12.63 10.25 -6.69
N LEU A 72 -13.10 11.04 -5.72
CA LEU A 72 -13.22 12.50 -5.83
C LEU A 72 -11.89 13.22 -6.08
N VAL A 73 -10.77 12.66 -5.62
CA VAL A 73 -9.42 13.21 -5.87
C VAL A 73 -8.80 12.62 -7.14
N LYS A 74 -9.06 11.34 -7.40
CA LYS A 74 -8.52 10.61 -8.54
C LYS A 74 -9.05 11.13 -9.88
N ILE A 75 -10.34 11.47 -9.96
CA ILE A 75 -10.95 12.01 -11.19
C ILE A 75 -10.30 13.33 -11.63
N PRO A 76 -10.24 14.39 -10.79
CA PRO A 76 -9.54 15.63 -11.13
C PRO A 76 -8.08 15.40 -11.53
N ARG A 77 -7.37 14.50 -10.84
CA ARG A 77 -5.98 14.17 -11.18
C ARG A 77 -5.87 13.58 -12.59
N MET A 78 -6.75 12.65 -12.95
CA MET A 78 -6.77 12.06 -14.29
C MET A 78 -7.11 13.09 -15.37
N ILE A 79 -8.04 14.01 -15.10
CA ILE A 79 -8.38 15.11 -16.01
C ILE A 79 -7.18 16.03 -16.22
N LEU A 80 -6.51 16.46 -15.15
CA LEU A 80 -5.31 17.31 -15.27
C LEU A 80 -4.16 16.60 -15.99
N MET A 81 -3.97 15.31 -15.75
CA MET A 81 -2.96 14.51 -16.44
C MET A 81 -3.27 14.36 -17.94
N TYR A 82 -4.54 14.18 -18.29
CA TYR A 82 -5.00 14.18 -19.69
C TYR A 82 -4.76 15.54 -20.34
N MET A 83 -5.15 16.65 -19.69
CA MET A 83 -4.88 18.00 -20.18
C MET A 83 -3.39 18.25 -20.39
N HIS A 84 -2.54 17.86 -19.43
CA HIS A 84 -1.10 18.00 -19.56
C HIS A 84 -0.53 17.21 -20.75
N SER A 85 -1.05 16.00 -21.01
CA SER A 85 -0.68 15.21 -22.19
C SER A 85 -1.08 15.89 -23.50
N GLN A 86 -2.28 16.47 -23.56
CA GLN A 86 -2.80 17.16 -24.74
C GLN A 86 -2.11 18.51 -25.01
N LEU A 87 -1.70 19.22 -23.96
CA LEU A 87 -1.06 20.53 -24.04
C LEU A 87 0.47 20.44 -24.22
N LYS A 88 1.02 19.23 -24.24
CA LYS A 88 2.45 18.98 -24.38
C LYS A 88 2.96 19.57 -25.70
N GLY A 89 3.75 20.63 -25.60
CA GLY A 89 4.34 21.34 -26.74
C GLY A 89 3.59 22.61 -27.21
N LYS A 90 2.44 22.94 -26.62
CA LYS A 90 1.64 24.13 -26.96
C LYS A 90 1.45 25.14 -25.81
N GLU A 91 2.02 24.85 -24.64
CA GLU A 91 1.83 25.61 -23.39
C GLU A 91 3.02 26.51 -23.03
N ASN A 92 2.74 27.67 -22.41
CA ASN A 92 3.75 28.54 -21.82
C ASN A 92 4.36 27.91 -20.55
N ALA A 93 5.59 28.28 -20.21
CA ALA A 93 6.33 27.71 -19.07
C ALA A 93 5.57 27.79 -17.73
N CYS A 94 4.83 28.88 -17.49
CA CYS A 94 4.01 29.06 -16.29
C CYS A 94 2.86 28.04 -16.22
N ALA A 95 2.10 27.85 -17.31
CA ALA A 95 1.00 26.89 -17.37
C ALA A 95 1.48 25.45 -17.15
N ARG A 96 2.63 25.10 -17.74
CA ARG A 96 3.28 23.80 -17.51
C ARG A 96 3.65 23.59 -16.04
N CYS A 97 4.22 24.61 -15.40
CA CYS A 97 4.62 24.57 -14.00
C CYS A 97 3.41 24.35 -13.08
N VAL A 98 2.34 25.15 -13.28
CA VAL A 98 1.10 25.05 -12.49
C VAL A 98 0.44 23.68 -12.68
N LEU A 99 0.28 23.20 -13.92
CA LEU A 99 -0.30 21.88 -14.18
C LEU A 99 0.49 20.75 -13.50
N LYS A 100 1.82 20.77 -13.65
CA LYS A 100 2.69 19.77 -13.01
C LYS A 100 2.60 19.83 -11.48
N SER A 101 2.54 21.04 -10.91
CA SER A 101 2.36 21.22 -9.47
C SER A 101 1.01 20.68 -8.99
N CYS A 102 -0.09 21.00 -9.66
CA CYS A 102 -1.42 20.49 -9.29
C CYS A 102 -1.52 18.96 -9.42
N ILE A 103 -0.95 18.38 -10.48
CA ILE A 103 -0.89 16.92 -10.65
C ILE A 103 -0.10 16.28 -9.51
N CYS A 104 1.03 16.87 -9.12
CA CYS A 104 1.83 16.41 -7.99
C CYS A 104 1.04 16.48 -6.67
N CYS A 105 0.41 17.62 -6.37
CA CYS A 105 -0.38 17.80 -5.16
C CYS A 105 -1.54 16.79 -5.07
N LEU A 106 -2.28 16.58 -6.17
CA LEU A 106 -3.36 15.61 -6.20
C LEU A 106 -2.86 14.16 -6.11
N TRP A 107 -1.70 13.86 -6.67
CA TRP A 107 -1.07 12.55 -6.49
C TRP A 107 -0.70 12.29 -5.03
N CYS A 108 -0.06 13.27 -4.38
CA CYS A 108 0.26 13.19 -2.95
C CYS A 108 -1.01 13.05 -2.10
N LEU A 109 -2.06 13.80 -2.41
CA LEU A 109 -3.34 13.71 -1.72
C LEU A 109 -4.00 12.34 -1.91
N GLU A 110 -4.02 11.81 -3.14
CA GLU A 110 -4.53 10.46 -3.44
C GLU A 110 -3.76 9.39 -2.65
N LYS A 111 -2.42 9.48 -2.59
CA LYS A 111 -1.60 8.55 -1.81
C LYS A 111 -1.87 8.64 -0.32
N CYS A 112 -1.97 9.86 0.21
CA CYS A 112 -2.34 10.11 1.60
C CYS A 112 -3.73 9.54 1.94
N LEU A 113 -4.72 9.76 1.08
CA LEU A 113 -6.08 9.25 1.28
C LEU A 113 -6.15 7.73 1.21
N ASN A 114 -5.40 7.10 0.30
CA ASN A 114 -5.29 5.64 0.23
C ASN A 114 -4.72 5.06 1.53
N TYR A 115 -3.62 5.64 2.03
CA TYR A 115 -3.02 5.20 3.29
C TYR A 115 -3.97 5.42 4.47
N LEU A 116 -4.60 6.60 4.56
CA LEU A 116 -5.57 6.90 5.60
C LEU A 116 -6.74 5.91 5.57
N ASN A 117 -7.29 5.61 4.40
CA ASN A 117 -8.37 4.65 4.24
C ASN A 117 -7.94 3.25 4.70
N GLN A 118 -6.73 2.80 4.32
CA GLN A 118 -6.19 1.51 4.76
C GLN A 118 -6.12 1.41 6.29
N ASN A 119 -5.64 2.48 6.93
CA ASN A 119 -5.56 2.56 8.38
C ASN A 119 -6.95 2.63 9.03
N ALA A 120 -7.86 3.41 8.45
CA ALA A 120 -9.24 3.52 8.92
C ALA A 120 -10.00 2.20 8.80
N TYR A 121 -9.80 1.43 7.73
CA TYR A 121 -10.40 0.11 7.55
C TYR A 121 -9.86 -0.89 8.56
N THR A 122 -8.55 -0.87 8.82
CA THR A 122 -7.94 -1.71 9.85
C THR A 122 -8.45 -1.38 11.24
N ALA A 123 -8.47 -0.10 11.62
CA ALA A 123 -9.01 0.34 12.90
C ALA A 123 -10.51 -0.01 13.03
N THR A 124 -11.30 0.15 11.96
CA THR A 124 -12.72 -0.25 11.92
C THR A 124 -12.87 -1.77 12.09
N ALA A 125 -12.01 -2.56 11.45
CA ALA A 125 -12.05 -4.01 11.52
C ALA A 125 -11.68 -4.56 12.91
N ILE A 126 -10.86 -3.82 13.67
CA ILE A 126 -10.42 -4.19 15.03
C ILE A 126 -11.41 -3.66 16.08
N ASN A 127 -11.69 -2.35 16.07
CA ASN A 127 -12.45 -1.67 17.12
C ASN A 127 -13.97 -1.66 16.87
N SER A 128 -14.44 -2.16 15.72
CA SER A 128 -15.85 -2.13 15.32
C SER A 128 -16.47 -0.72 15.33
N THR A 129 -15.66 0.30 15.06
CA THR A 129 -16.04 1.72 15.03
C THR A 129 -16.45 2.19 13.63
N ASN A 130 -17.26 3.25 13.54
CA ASN A 130 -17.65 3.85 12.25
C ASN A 130 -16.44 4.46 11.51
N PHE A 131 -16.50 4.49 10.17
CA PHE A 131 -15.42 5.00 9.31
C PHE A 131 -14.87 6.37 9.72
N CYS A 132 -15.73 7.35 10.02
CA CYS A 132 -15.28 8.70 10.35
C CYS A 132 -14.46 8.77 11.64
N THR A 133 -14.81 7.95 12.64
CA THR A 133 -14.06 7.88 13.89
C THR A 133 -12.69 7.25 13.63
N SER A 134 -12.68 6.09 12.97
CA SER A 134 -11.44 5.38 12.61
C SER A 134 -10.54 6.20 11.68
N ALA A 135 -11.12 6.96 10.75
CA ALA A 135 -10.42 7.83 9.83
C ALA A 135 -9.79 9.04 10.53
N LYS A 136 -10.46 9.59 11.56
CA LYS A 136 -9.89 10.68 12.37
C LYS A 136 -8.65 10.20 13.13
N ASP A 137 -8.73 9.02 13.74
CA ASP A 137 -7.60 8.45 14.49
C ASP A 137 -6.43 8.11 13.55
N ALA A 138 -6.73 7.51 12.39
CA ALA A 138 -5.75 7.24 11.34
C ALA A 138 -5.10 8.53 10.80
N PHE A 139 -5.87 9.60 10.63
CA PHE A 139 -5.36 10.89 10.18
C PHE A 139 -4.39 11.51 11.18
N VAL A 140 -4.70 11.47 12.49
CA VAL A 140 -3.80 11.98 13.53
C VAL A 140 -2.46 11.23 13.49
N ILE A 141 -2.50 9.90 13.43
CA ILE A 141 -1.29 9.07 13.34
C ILE A 141 -0.46 9.41 12.10
N LEU A 142 -1.12 9.59 10.95
CA LEU A 142 -0.45 9.94 9.69
C LEU A 142 0.21 11.32 9.74
N VAL A 143 -0.47 12.33 10.29
CA VAL A 143 0.08 13.69 10.37
C VAL A 143 1.26 13.74 11.36
N GLU A 144 1.16 13.06 12.50
CA GLU A 144 2.22 13.04 13.52
C GLU A 144 3.50 12.33 13.04
N ASN A 145 3.38 11.39 12.09
CA ASN A 145 4.51 10.55 11.63
C ASN A 145 4.70 10.58 10.11
N ALA A 146 4.24 11.63 9.42
CA ALA A 146 4.17 11.68 7.95
C ALA A 146 5.50 11.36 7.24
N LEU A 147 6.62 11.92 7.72
CA LEU A 147 7.95 11.68 7.15
C LEU A 147 8.39 10.22 7.30
N ARG A 148 8.06 9.59 8.43
CA ARG A 148 8.40 8.19 8.70
C ARG A 148 7.56 7.25 7.84
N VAL A 149 6.27 7.56 7.69
CA VAL A 149 5.36 6.83 6.79
C VAL A 149 5.84 6.94 5.34
N ALA A 150 6.21 8.13 4.88
CA ALA A 150 6.73 8.34 3.53
C ALA A 150 8.03 7.56 3.27
N ALA A 151 8.94 7.54 4.24
CA ALA A 151 10.19 6.77 4.14
C ALA A 151 9.92 5.25 4.05
N ILE A 152 9.04 4.71 4.91
CA ILE A 152 8.69 3.28 4.91
C ILE A 152 8.03 2.89 3.59
N ASN A 153 7.07 3.69 3.09
CA ASN A 153 6.39 3.40 1.83
C ASN A 153 7.37 3.42 0.65
N THR A 154 8.34 4.35 0.64
CA THR A 154 9.34 4.44 -0.43
C THR A 154 10.28 3.24 -0.44
N VAL A 155 10.75 2.80 0.75
CA VAL A 155 11.62 1.62 0.88
C VAL A 155 10.85 0.34 0.53
N GLY A 156 9.59 0.23 0.97
CA GLY A 156 8.69 -0.87 0.64
C GLY A 156 8.45 -0.98 -0.86
N ASP A 157 8.08 0.12 -1.51
CA ASP A 157 7.88 0.21 -2.96
C ASP A 157 9.13 -0.27 -3.72
N PHE A 158 10.32 0.16 -3.28
CA PHE A 158 11.59 -0.25 -3.90
C PHE A 158 11.88 -1.74 -3.71
N MET A 159 11.68 -2.27 -2.50
CA MET A 159 11.89 -3.69 -2.21
C MET A 159 10.95 -4.58 -3.02
N LEU A 160 9.68 -4.19 -3.15
CA LEU A 160 8.70 -4.92 -3.96
C LEU A 160 8.99 -4.79 -5.46
N PHE A 161 9.52 -3.66 -5.91
CA PHE A 161 10.01 -3.52 -7.28
C PHE A 161 11.16 -4.48 -7.57
N LEU A 162 12.16 -4.56 -6.69
CA LEU A 162 13.25 -5.53 -6.80
C LEU A 162 12.72 -6.96 -6.82
N GLY A 163 11.75 -7.29 -5.96
CA GLY A 163 11.08 -8.60 -5.96
C GLY A 163 10.44 -8.94 -7.31
N LYS A 164 9.72 -8.00 -7.93
CA LYS A 164 9.12 -8.19 -9.27
C LYS A 164 10.19 -8.45 -10.32
N VAL A 165 11.27 -7.66 -10.33
CA VAL A 165 12.38 -7.83 -11.27
C VAL A 165 13.03 -9.20 -11.11
N LEU A 166 13.31 -9.62 -9.87
CA LEU A 166 13.92 -10.93 -9.60
C LEU A 166 13.04 -12.09 -10.08
N ILE A 167 11.72 -12.04 -9.85
CA ILE A 167 10.78 -13.07 -10.31
C ILE A 167 10.75 -13.15 -11.84
N VAL A 168 10.69 -12.00 -12.53
CA VAL A 168 10.65 -11.96 -13.99
C VAL A 168 11.98 -12.42 -14.59
N CYS A 169 13.12 -11.97 -14.06
CA CYS A 169 14.44 -12.38 -14.54
C CYS A 169 14.71 -13.87 -14.33
N SER A 170 14.39 -14.41 -13.14
CA SER A 170 14.56 -15.84 -12.87
C SER A 170 13.65 -16.71 -13.74
N THR A 171 12.39 -16.31 -13.92
CA THR A 171 11.45 -17.02 -14.80
C THR A 171 11.90 -16.94 -16.27
N GLY A 172 12.37 -15.78 -16.71
CA GLY A 172 12.90 -15.59 -18.06
C GLY A 172 14.15 -16.42 -18.31
N LEU A 173 15.09 -16.47 -17.36
CA LEU A 173 16.29 -17.31 -17.46
C LEU A 173 15.95 -18.79 -17.53
N ALA A 174 15.05 -19.26 -16.66
CA ALA A 174 14.57 -20.64 -16.70
C ALA A 174 13.86 -20.96 -18.03
N GLY A 175 13.06 -20.02 -18.53
CA GLY A 175 12.40 -20.13 -19.83
C GLY A 175 13.40 -20.24 -20.99
N ILE A 176 14.46 -19.43 -20.99
CA ILE A 176 15.54 -19.51 -21.99
C ILE A 176 16.26 -20.86 -21.91
N MET A 177 16.61 -21.34 -20.71
CA MET A 177 17.28 -22.64 -20.55
C MET A 177 16.41 -23.81 -21.06
N LEU A 178 15.11 -23.78 -20.75
CA LEU A 178 14.17 -24.83 -21.17
C LEU A 178 13.92 -24.82 -22.68
N LEU A 179 13.78 -23.64 -23.28
CA LEU A 179 13.54 -23.49 -24.71
C LEU A 179 14.80 -23.77 -25.55
N ASN A 180 16.00 -23.44 -25.04
CA ASN A 180 17.26 -23.76 -25.72
C ASN A 180 17.55 -25.28 -25.72
N TYR A 181 17.05 -26.02 -24.72
CA TYR A 181 17.11 -27.48 -24.69
C TYR A 181 16.24 -28.15 -25.78
N GLN A 182 15.24 -27.46 -26.31
CA GLN A 182 14.31 -27.96 -27.32
C GLN A 182 14.57 -27.22 -28.65
N GLN A 183 15.65 -27.58 -29.36
CA GLN A 183 16.15 -26.85 -30.55
C GLN A 183 15.18 -26.78 -31.75
N ASP A 184 14.02 -27.42 -31.70
CA ASP A 184 13.08 -27.51 -32.83
C ASP A 184 12.16 -26.27 -33.00
N TYR A 185 12.20 -25.28 -32.11
CA TYR A 185 11.35 -24.09 -32.18
C TYR A 185 12.05 -22.89 -32.85
N THR A 186 11.70 -22.59 -34.10
CA THR A 186 12.22 -21.42 -34.83
C THR A 186 11.70 -20.06 -34.32
N VAL A 187 10.64 -20.03 -33.51
CA VAL A 187 10.03 -18.80 -32.96
C VAL A 187 9.83 -18.90 -31.43
N TRP A 188 10.90 -19.18 -30.68
CA TRP A 188 10.85 -19.33 -29.21
C TRP A 188 10.74 -18.00 -28.43
N VAL A 189 11.05 -16.87 -29.07
CA VAL A 189 11.03 -15.53 -28.45
C VAL A 189 9.62 -15.09 -28.05
N LEU A 190 8.61 -15.39 -28.88
CA LEU A 190 7.23 -14.99 -28.61
C LEU A 190 6.64 -15.69 -27.37
N PRO A 191 6.74 -17.04 -27.25
CA PRO A 191 6.39 -17.73 -26.00
C PRO A 191 7.13 -17.20 -24.77
N LEU A 192 8.43 -16.88 -24.90
CA LEU A 192 9.22 -16.34 -23.79
C LEU A 192 8.70 -14.98 -23.32
N ILE A 193 8.37 -14.07 -24.25
CA ILE A 193 7.78 -12.77 -23.91
C ILE A 193 6.45 -12.96 -23.17
N ILE A 194 5.60 -13.89 -23.65
CA ILE A 194 4.31 -14.20 -23.01
C ILE A 194 4.54 -14.72 -21.58
N VAL A 195 5.48 -15.66 -21.39
CA VAL A 195 5.82 -16.20 -20.06
C VAL A 195 6.32 -15.09 -19.13
N CYS A 196 7.22 -14.22 -19.59
CA CYS A 196 7.72 -13.09 -18.81
C CYS A 196 6.61 -12.09 -18.45
N LEU A 197 5.67 -11.82 -19.36
CA LEU A 197 4.52 -10.97 -19.11
C LEU A 197 3.61 -11.57 -18.02
N PHE A 198 3.28 -12.87 -18.12
CA PHE A 198 2.49 -13.55 -17.09
C PHE A 198 3.22 -13.58 -15.74
N ALA A 199 4.53 -13.85 -15.74
CA ALA A 199 5.34 -13.81 -14.52
C ALA A 199 5.30 -12.44 -13.85
N PHE A 200 5.38 -11.36 -14.63
CA PHE A 200 5.25 -9.99 -14.12
C PHE A 200 3.86 -9.73 -13.52
N LEU A 201 2.79 -10.13 -14.20
CA LEU A 201 1.42 -9.95 -13.71
C LEU A 201 1.18 -10.72 -12.41
N VAL A 202 1.62 -11.99 -12.35
CA VAL A 202 1.52 -12.84 -11.16
C VAL A 202 2.32 -12.22 -10.01
N ALA A 203 3.59 -11.85 -10.25
CA ALA A 203 4.43 -11.19 -9.25
C ALA A 203 3.77 -9.91 -8.73
N HIS A 204 3.18 -9.10 -9.61
CA HIS A 204 2.49 -7.88 -9.23
C HIS A 204 1.30 -8.14 -8.30
N CYS A 205 0.42 -9.08 -8.65
CA CYS A 205 -0.74 -9.44 -7.84
C CYS A 205 -0.34 -9.96 -6.46
N PHE A 206 0.60 -10.89 -6.39
CA PHE A 206 1.04 -11.48 -5.12
C PHE A 206 1.75 -10.47 -4.21
N LEU A 207 2.70 -9.71 -4.76
CA LEU A 207 3.46 -8.74 -3.98
C LEU A 207 2.59 -7.58 -3.49
N SER A 208 1.56 -7.19 -4.24
CA SER A 208 0.59 -6.18 -3.78
C SER A 208 -0.23 -6.64 -2.58
N ILE A 209 -0.66 -7.91 -2.55
CA ILE A 209 -1.37 -8.46 -1.39
C ILE A 209 -0.42 -8.59 -0.19
N TYR A 210 0.82 -9.03 -0.43
CA TYR A 210 1.84 -9.13 0.61
C TYR A 210 2.10 -7.78 1.30
N GLU A 211 2.29 -6.72 0.52
CA GLU A 211 2.45 -5.35 1.01
C GLU A 211 1.29 -4.94 1.92
N MET A 212 0.06 -5.16 1.47
CA MET A 212 -1.15 -4.84 2.24
C MET A 212 -1.21 -5.59 3.57
N VAL A 213 -0.80 -6.87 3.61
CA VAL A 213 -0.74 -7.65 4.85
C VAL A 213 0.30 -7.08 5.80
N VAL A 214 1.48 -6.72 5.29
CA VAL A 214 2.57 -6.14 6.08
C VAL A 214 2.13 -4.80 6.71
N ASP A 215 1.47 -3.93 5.95
CA ASP A 215 0.92 -2.67 6.46
C ASP A 215 -0.10 -2.88 7.58
N VAL A 216 -1.03 -3.82 7.40
CA VAL A 216 -2.02 -4.14 8.43
C VAL A 216 -1.34 -4.70 9.68
N LEU A 217 -0.36 -5.60 9.53
CA LEU A 217 0.38 -6.16 10.66
C LEU A 217 1.11 -5.06 11.45
N PHE A 218 1.75 -4.12 10.75
CA PHE A 218 2.41 -2.98 11.41
C PHE A 218 1.42 -2.11 12.16
N LEU A 219 0.23 -1.88 11.62
CA LEU A 219 -0.81 -1.12 12.30
C LEU A 219 -1.38 -1.88 13.51
N CYS A 220 -1.65 -3.18 13.37
CA CYS A 220 -2.05 -4.03 14.49
C CYS A 220 -1.01 -3.96 15.62
N PHE A 221 0.28 -4.02 15.27
CA PHE A 221 1.38 -3.83 16.22
C PHE A 221 1.39 -2.44 16.86
N ALA A 222 1.18 -1.38 16.09
CA ALA A 222 1.11 -0.02 16.62
C ALA A 222 -0.07 0.15 17.61
N ILE A 223 -1.20 -0.50 17.33
CA ILE A 223 -2.37 -0.53 18.21
C ILE A 223 -2.06 -1.35 19.48
N ASP A 224 -1.50 -2.54 19.33
CA ASP A 224 -1.14 -3.42 20.45
C ASP A 224 -0.18 -2.72 21.41
N THR A 225 0.87 -2.07 20.87
CA THR A 225 1.83 -1.30 21.67
C THR A 225 1.29 -0.03 22.31
N LYS A 226 0.16 0.49 21.84
CA LYS A 226 -0.50 1.68 22.42
C LYS A 226 -1.41 1.32 23.58
N TYR A 227 -2.11 0.18 23.50
CA TYR A 227 -3.13 -0.21 24.48
C TYR A 227 -2.66 -1.28 25.47
N ASN A 228 -1.66 -2.07 25.11
CA ASN A 228 -1.06 -3.08 25.97
C ASN A 228 0.35 -2.64 26.37
N ASP A 229 0.70 -2.86 27.64
CA ASP A 229 1.97 -2.44 28.24
C ASP A 229 2.81 -3.63 28.73
N GLY A 230 2.31 -4.86 28.53
CA GLY A 230 2.97 -6.08 28.98
C GLY A 230 2.67 -6.44 30.44
N SER A 231 1.85 -5.66 31.14
CA SER A 231 1.44 -5.98 32.52
C SER A 231 0.43 -7.13 32.57
N PRO A 232 0.27 -7.83 33.71
CA PRO A 232 -0.73 -8.89 33.86
C PRO A 232 -2.14 -8.38 33.52
N GLY A 233 -2.76 -8.94 32.48
CA GLY A 233 -4.06 -8.50 31.95
C GLY A 233 -3.99 -7.51 30.77
N ARG A 234 -2.81 -6.95 30.47
CA ARG A 234 -2.50 -6.12 29.29
C ARG A 234 -1.26 -6.64 28.57
N GLU A 235 -1.18 -7.96 28.45
CA GLU A 235 -0.12 -8.63 27.70
C GLU A 235 -0.29 -8.37 26.21
N PHE A 236 0.83 -8.19 25.52
CA PHE A 236 0.86 -8.07 24.06
C PHE A 236 0.27 -9.30 23.40
N TYR A 237 -0.47 -9.09 22.31
CA TYR A 237 -1.04 -10.18 21.50
C TYR A 237 -0.01 -10.76 20.53
N MET A 238 1.07 -10.04 20.26
CA MET A 238 2.14 -10.49 19.38
C MET A 238 2.97 -11.64 19.96
N ASP A 239 3.45 -12.52 19.07
CA ASP A 239 4.41 -13.55 19.44
C ASP A 239 5.79 -12.93 19.75
N LYS A 240 6.58 -13.58 20.61
CA LYS A 240 7.87 -13.08 21.10
C LYS A 240 8.85 -12.80 19.96
N VAL A 241 8.83 -13.63 18.90
CA VAL A 241 9.69 -13.47 17.72
C VAL A 241 9.38 -12.17 16.97
N LEU A 242 8.09 -11.83 16.82
CA LEU A 242 7.67 -10.61 16.16
C LEU A 242 8.01 -9.38 17.02
N MET A 243 7.86 -9.49 18.33
CA MET A 243 8.25 -8.44 19.28
C MET A 243 9.74 -8.12 19.16
N GLU A 244 10.59 -9.15 19.19
CA GLU A 244 12.03 -9.02 19.11
C GLU A 244 12.48 -8.44 17.75
N PHE A 245 11.92 -8.93 16.65
CA PHE A 245 12.21 -8.40 15.31
C PHE A 245 11.88 -6.90 15.19
N VAL A 246 10.73 -6.48 15.74
CA VAL A 246 10.30 -5.08 15.67
C VAL A 246 11.12 -4.19 16.61
N GLU A 247 11.48 -4.66 17.79
CA GLU A 247 12.40 -3.92 18.67
C GLU A 247 13.77 -3.74 18.02
N ASN A 248 14.30 -4.78 17.39
CA ASN A 248 15.58 -4.73 16.67
C ASN A 248 15.49 -3.76 15.48
N SER A 249 14.41 -3.79 14.71
CA SER A 249 14.16 -2.84 13.62
C SER A 249 14.01 -1.40 14.10
N ARG A 250 13.35 -1.19 15.26
CA ARG A 250 13.21 0.13 15.90
C ARG A 250 14.56 0.66 16.39
N LYS A 251 15.41 -0.19 16.96
CA LYS A 251 16.78 0.16 17.36
C LYS A 251 17.62 0.55 16.16
N ALA A 252 17.62 -0.27 15.09
CA ALA A 252 18.32 0.02 13.85
C ALA A 252 17.88 1.35 13.20
N MET A 253 16.58 1.65 13.18
CA MET A 253 16.07 2.94 12.68
C MET A 253 16.49 4.14 13.55
N LYS A 254 16.54 3.97 14.89
CA LYS A 254 17.05 5.03 15.79
C LYS A 254 18.54 5.27 15.61
N GLU A 255 19.32 4.22 15.37
CA GLU A 255 20.76 4.29 15.12
C GLU A 255 21.06 4.94 13.76
N ALA A 256 20.33 4.56 12.71
CA ALA A 256 20.43 5.20 11.39
C ALA A 256 20.04 6.69 11.44
N GLY A 257 19.00 7.05 12.21
CA GLY A 257 18.59 8.44 12.42
C GLY A 257 19.59 9.27 13.23
N LYS A 258 20.36 8.65 14.14
CA LYS A 258 21.47 9.29 14.84
C LYS A 258 22.69 9.46 13.94
N GLY A 259 22.97 8.48 13.07
CA GLY A 259 24.06 8.53 12.08
C GLY A 259 23.91 9.69 11.10
N GLY A 260 22.71 9.97 10.61
CA GLY A 260 22.45 11.12 9.73
C GLY A 260 22.62 12.50 10.39
N VAL A 261 22.42 12.60 11.71
CA VAL A 261 22.63 13.84 12.47
C VAL A 261 24.11 14.03 12.86
N ALA A 262 24.85 12.93 13.09
CA ALA A 262 26.29 12.96 13.32
C ALA A 262 27.05 13.31 12.03
N ASP A 263 26.70 12.70 10.91
CA ASP A 263 27.35 12.92 9.60
C ASP A 263 27.05 14.33 9.03
N ALA A 264 25.87 14.88 9.31
CA ALA A 264 25.54 16.27 8.97
C ALA A 264 26.28 17.33 9.82
N ARG A 265 26.82 16.96 11.00
CA ARG A 265 27.66 17.87 11.82
C ARG A 265 29.14 17.83 11.42
N GLU A 266 29.60 16.75 10.79
CA GLU A 266 30.99 16.58 10.37
C GLU A 266 31.27 17.27 9.01
N LEU A 267 30.25 17.61 8.22
CA LEU A 267 30.43 18.29 6.93
C LEU A 267 30.32 19.84 7.01
N LYS A 268 31.48 20.46 7.26
CA LYS A 268 31.98 21.81 6.85
C LYS A 268 32.12 22.92 7.92
N PRO A 269 33.15 23.80 7.81
CA PRO A 269 33.96 24.07 6.62
C PRO A 269 35.49 23.98 6.80
N MET A 270 36.14 23.11 6.03
CA MET A 270 37.49 23.41 5.52
C MET A 270 37.35 24.38 4.35
N LEU A 271 37.30 25.69 4.65
CA LEU A 271 37.54 26.77 3.70
C LEU A 271 37.78 28.09 4.44
N LYS A 272 39.03 28.31 4.87
CA LYS A 272 39.76 29.58 4.78
C LYS A 272 41.16 29.44 5.40
N ARG A 273 42.15 29.21 4.55
CA ARG A 273 43.39 29.98 4.52
C ARG A 273 43.97 29.94 3.12
#